data_AF-A0A2N0WAE0-F1
#
_entry.id   AF-A0A2N0WAE0-F1
#
_cell.length_a   1.000
_cell.length_b   1.000
_cell.length_c   1.000
_cell.angle_alpha   90.00
_cell.angle_beta   90.00
_cell.angle_gamma   90.00
#
_symmetry.space_group_name_H-M   'P 1'
#
loop_
_entity.id
_entity.type
_entity.pdbx_description
1 polymer ?
#
loop_
_entity_poly.entity_id
_entity_poly.type
_entity_poly.pdbx_seq_one_letter_code
_entity_poly.pdbx_strand_id
1 'polypeptide(L)'
;MMNKIIGCLSLLLTPFAMAMQPLDDQSLSTTTGQDGLNIGINVSKVEFKQISVIDSDGWDIKNAAASEYRGRAGLVFAQSPSATISNPNITFKGGGVATDLGLKAVIDTDKGSGTNGAFANIALSFGNVDEFVISPLSVYAASDSTGVLSSLVGSNYIRGSIFDTNPSTLKSGVKEILRLQNGLNVKFLSTNKPKMNIQLGSAPQGKMVRFGGAVDSICGTGSGCNMMLVSGYDGSNNPIGASFNFQLKASNSTTGFSLDKFYAGVIGESAAGQGDGALVFGNEGKSDNVDLKLNNIQFGNTATIPATSDAAYRFNGLQNSSIGNIGFTNASVTDLKIRVNGM
;
A
#
# COMPACT_ATOMS: atom_id res chain seq x y z
N MET A 1 -56.40 50.55 -48.85
CA MET A 1 -56.48 49.14 -49.31
C MET A 1 -55.07 48.64 -49.47
N MET A 2 -54.54 47.89 -48.50
CA MET A 2 -54.67 46.43 -48.35
C MET A 2 -53.52 45.74 -49.10
N ASN A 3 -52.57 45.16 -48.34
CA ASN A 3 -51.74 43.98 -48.67
C ASN A 3 -50.35 43.96 -47.99
N LYS A 4 -50.27 44.14 -46.66
CA LYS A 4 -49.04 43.77 -45.91
C LYS A 4 -49.30 43.06 -44.55
N ILE A 5 -50.52 42.62 -44.27
CA ILE A 5 -50.88 41.95 -42.99
C ILE A 5 -51.43 40.53 -43.25
N ILE A 6 -50.77 39.74 -44.10
CA ILE A 6 -51.15 38.33 -44.35
C ILE A 6 -49.97 37.36 -44.19
N GLY A 7 -48.72 37.85 -44.06
CA GLY A 7 -47.54 36.99 -43.86
C GLY A 7 -47.34 36.47 -42.42
N CYS A 8 -47.90 37.14 -41.42
CA CYS A 8 -47.72 36.76 -40.01
C CYS A 8 -48.84 35.85 -39.46
N LEU A 9 -49.91 35.61 -40.22
CA LEU A 9 -51.03 34.77 -39.76
C LEU A 9 -50.83 33.28 -40.11
N SER A 10 -49.92 32.94 -41.03
CA SER A 10 -49.59 31.55 -41.38
C SER A 10 -48.63 30.87 -40.40
N LEU A 11 -48.05 31.62 -39.45
CA LEU A 11 -47.22 31.08 -38.36
C LEU A 11 -48.03 30.76 -37.09
N LEU A 12 -49.32 31.11 -37.05
CA LEU A 12 -50.21 30.91 -35.89
C LEU A 12 -51.19 29.75 -36.06
N LEU A 13 -51.18 29.06 -37.21
CA LEU A 13 -52.15 28.02 -37.56
C LEU A 13 -51.52 26.64 -37.88
N THR A 14 -50.25 26.43 -37.54
CA THR A 14 -49.70 25.07 -37.50
C THR A 14 -50.20 24.38 -36.23
N PRO A 15 -50.56 23.08 -36.27
CA PRO A 15 -50.86 22.36 -35.05
C PRO A 15 -49.62 22.45 -34.16
N PHE A 16 -49.84 22.75 -32.87
CA PHE A 16 -48.88 22.49 -31.82
C PHE A 16 -48.60 20.98 -31.78
N ALA A 17 -47.85 20.48 -32.77
CA ALA A 17 -46.96 19.37 -32.55
C ALA A 17 -45.84 19.95 -31.69
N MET A 18 -46.10 20.02 -30.38
CA MET A 18 -45.04 19.87 -29.41
C MET A 18 -44.49 18.47 -29.66
N ALA A 19 -43.63 18.35 -30.68
CA ALA A 19 -42.74 17.22 -30.79
C ALA A 19 -41.91 17.30 -29.51
N MET A 20 -42.30 16.53 -28.50
CA MET A 20 -41.38 16.13 -27.46
C MET A 20 -40.24 15.47 -28.22
N GLN A 21 -39.17 16.22 -28.44
CA GLN A 21 -37.92 15.67 -28.91
C GLN A 21 -37.64 14.49 -27.98
N PRO A 22 -37.47 13.26 -28.51
CA PRO A 22 -37.03 12.17 -27.65
C PRO A 22 -35.76 12.66 -26.99
N LEU A 23 -35.85 12.89 -25.69
CA LEU A 23 -34.68 13.00 -24.84
C LEU A 23 -34.06 11.61 -24.90
N ASP A 24 -33.24 11.42 -25.92
CA ASP A 24 -32.29 10.34 -26.00
C ASP A 24 -31.51 10.36 -24.68
N ASP A 25 -31.40 9.22 -24.00
CA ASP A 25 -30.71 9.13 -22.71
C ASP A 25 -29.28 9.71 -22.81
N GLN A 26 -28.67 9.71 -24.01
CA GLN A 26 -27.42 10.39 -24.32
C GLN A 26 -27.50 11.93 -24.17
N SER A 27 -28.61 12.53 -24.59
CA SER A 27 -28.90 13.97 -24.45
C SER A 27 -29.20 14.34 -22.99
N LEU A 28 -29.81 13.42 -22.23
CA LEU A 28 -30.05 13.59 -20.80
C LEU A 28 -28.75 13.49 -19.99
N SER A 29 -27.87 12.54 -20.30
CA SER A 29 -26.53 12.38 -19.70
C SER A 29 -25.67 13.65 -19.88
N THR A 30 -25.67 14.19 -21.11
CA THR A 30 -24.92 15.42 -21.44
C THR A 30 -25.53 16.69 -20.85
N THR A 31 -26.86 16.76 -20.65
CA THR A 31 -27.53 17.94 -20.06
C THR A 31 -27.52 17.92 -18.52
N THR A 32 -27.44 16.74 -17.89
CA THR A 32 -27.39 16.60 -16.42
C THR A 32 -25.97 16.66 -15.85
N GLY A 33 -24.93 16.74 -16.69
CA GLY A 33 -23.54 16.78 -16.24
C GLY A 33 -23.10 15.50 -15.53
N GLN A 34 -23.71 14.36 -15.86
CA GLN A 34 -23.38 13.05 -15.30
C GLN A 34 -22.13 12.45 -15.95
N ASP A 35 -21.08 13.25 -16.14
CA ASP A 35 -19.78 12.91 -16.76
C ASP A 35 -18.90 12.06 -15.82
N GLY A 36 -19.54 11.19 -15.04
CA GLY A 36 -18.93 10.32 -14.04
C GLY A 36 -19.22 10.69 -12.58
N LEU A 37 -18.74 9.83 -11.67
CA LEU A 37 -18.83 10.00 -10.22
C LEU A 37 -17.47 10.42 -9.65
N ASN A 38 -17.44 11.55 -8.94
CA ASN A 38 -16.25 12.02 -8.23
C ASN A 38 -16.37 11.70 -6.73
N ILE A 39 -15.45 10.91 -6.19
CA ILE A 39 -15.37 10.60 -4.76
C ILE A 39 -14.07 11.17 -4.21
N GLY A 40 -14.17 11.95 -3.14
CA GLY A 40 -13.02 12.49 -2.41
C GLY A 40 -12.95 11.94 -0.98
N ILE A 41 -11.76 11.51 -0.56
CA ILE A 41 -11.48 11.15 0.83
C ILE A 41 -10.36 12.05 1.33
N ASN A 42 -10.64 12.82 2.38
CA ASN A 42 -9.67 13.71 2.99
C ASN A 42 -9.43 13.32 4.45
N VAL A 43 -8.22 12.85 4.74
CA VAL A 43 -7.78 12.46 6.08
C VAL A 43 -6.39 13.03 6.33
N SER A 44 -6.18 13.61 7.51
CA SER A 44 -4.89 14.18 7.92
C SER A 44 -3.92 13.11 8.43
N LYS A 45 -4.46 12.01 8.96
CA LYS A 45 -3.72 10.91 9.57
C LYS A 45 -4.56 9.64 9.60
N VAL A 46 -3.91 8.50 9.41
CA VAL A 46 -4.46 7.19 9.76
C VAL A 46 -3.77 6.72 11.02
N GLU A 47 -4.51 6.55 12.12
CA GLU A 47 -3.96 6.10 13.41
C GLU A 47 -4.60 4.76 13.81
N PHE A 48 -3.79 3.86 14.35
CA PHE A 48 -4.24 2.55 14.79
C PHE A 48 -3.51 2.11 16.06
N LYS A 49 -4.20 1.34 16.90
CA LYS A 49 -3.58 0.66 18.05
C LYS A 49 -2.80 -0.57 17.60
N GLN A 50 -3.45 -1.37 16.76
CA GLN A 50 -2.85 -2.52 16.09
C GLN A 50 -3.57 -2.80 14.77
N ILE A 51 -2.83 -3.35 13.82
CA ILE A 51 -3.36 -3.97 12.59
C ILE A 51 -2.87 -5.41 12.59
N SER A 52 -3.74 -6.37 12.31
CA SER A 52 -3.37 -7.79 12.31
C SER A 52 -3.88 -8.50 11.07
N VAL A 53 -3.01 -9.28 10.43
CA VAL A 53 -3.41 -10.32 9.48
C VAL A 53 -3.43 -11.62 10.27
N ILE A 54 -4.60 -12.26 10.35
CA ILE A 54 -4.82 -13.46 11.16
C ILE A 54 -5.10 -14.61 10.22
N ASP A 55 -4.27 -15.64 10.31
CA ASP A 55 -4.56 -16.96 9.76
C ASP A 55 -5.49 -17.67 10.76
N SER A 56 -6.75 -17.87 10.34
CA SER A 56 -7.81 -18.38 11.21
C SER A 56 -7.72 -19.87 11.48
N ASP A 57 -7.10 -20.62 10.58
CA ASP A 57 -7.23 -22.07 10.46
C ASP A 57 -5.87 -22.78 10.30
N GLY A 58 -4.80 -22.03 10.06
CA GLY A 58 -3.45 -22.56 10.00
C GLY A 58 -3.14 -23.24 8.66
N TRP A 59 -1.93 -23.77 8.56
CA TRP A 59 -1.48 -24.50 7.38
C TRP A 59 -1.96 -25.96 7.43
N ASP A 60 -3.13 -26.25 6.86
CA ASP A 60 -3.72 -27.60 6.78
C ASP A 60 -3.45 -28.26 5.42
N ILE A 61 -2.33 -28.96 5.25
CA ILE A 61 -2.20 -29.90 4.11
C ILE A 61 -2.95 -31.17 4.49
N LYS A 62 -4.08 -31.42 3.80
CA LYS A 62 -4.95 -32.61 3.89
C LYS A 62 -4.26 -33.99 3.74
N ASN A 63 -2.93 -34.08 3.62
CA ASN A 63 -2.18 -35.34 3.45
C ASN A 63 -0.75 -35.34 4.04
N ALA A 64 -0.31 -34.30 4.76
CA ALA A 64 1.01 -34.29 5.39
C ALA A 64 0.87 -33.92 6.88
N ALA A 65 1.29 -34.84 7.74
CA ALA A 65 1.23 -34.77 9.19
C ALA A 65 2.16 -33.69 9.78
N ALA A 66 1.97 -32.42 9.45
CA ALA A 66 2.60 -31.33 10.18
C ALA A 66 1.66 -30.94 11.34
N SER A 67 1.70 -31.68 12.43
CA SER A 67 0.99 -31.35 13.68
C SER A 67 1.40 -30.00 14.29
N GLU A 68 2.45 -29.36 13.76
CA GLU A 68 3.12 -28.19 14.32
C GLU A 68 2.61 -26.84 13.78
N TYR A 69 1.85 -26.82 12.68
CA TYR A 69 1.39 -25.57 12.03
C TYR A 69 -0.14 -25.46 11.91
N ARG A 70 -0.88 -26.27 12.67
CA ARG A 70 -2.36 -26.36 12.62
C ARG A 70 -3.07 -25.35 13.55
N GLY A 71 -2.34 -24.36 14.03
CA GLY A 71 -2.84 -23.37 14.99
C GLY A 71 -3.04 -22.03 14.32
N ARG A 72 -4.09 -21.33 14.76
CA ARG A 72 -4.31 -19.93 14.40
C ARG A 72 -3.11 -19.08 14.79
N ALA A 73 -2.75 -18.14 13.93
CA ALA A 73 -1.61 -17.27 14.13
C ALA A 73 -1.86 -15.90 13.52
N GLY A 74 -1.08 -14.90 13.92
CA GLY A 74 -1.22 -13.57 13.35
C GLY A 74 0.10 -12.82 13.21
N LEU A 75 0.19 -12.05 12.14
CA LEU A 75 1.18 -11.00 11.97
C LEU A 75 0.55 -9.68 12.43
N VAL A 76 1.10 -9.06 13.45
CA VAL A 76 0.53 -7.85 14.08
C VAL A 76 1.49 -6.68 13.97
N PHE A 77 0.98 -5.53 13.54
CA PHE A 77 1.69 -4.25 13.51
C PHE A 77 1.14 -3.39 14.64
N ALA A 78 2.00 -2.93 15.54
CA ALA A 78 1.59 -2.10 16.66
C ALA A 78 2.75 -1.23 17.17
N GLN A 79 2.54 -0.44 18.22
CA GLN A 79 3.62 0.32 18.84
C GLN A 79 4.77 -0.59 19.29
N SER A 80 6.00 -0.09 19.32
CA SER A 80 7.14 -0.81 19.88
C SER A 80 7.03 -0.94 21.41
N PRO A 81 7.52 -2.02 22.03
CA PRO A 81 7.45 -2.20 23.49
C PRO A 81 8.28 -1.13 24.21
N SER A 82 7.84 -0.74 25.40
CA SER A 82 8.48 0.31 26.22
C SER A 82 8.60 1.71 25.57
N ALA A 83 7.93 1.96 24.43
CA ALA A 83 7.81 3.31 23.88
C ALA A 83 6.88 4.17 24.77
N THR A 84 7.12 5.48 24.83
CA THR A 84 6.12 6.44 25.32
C THR A 84 4.84 6.23 24.50
N ILE A 85 3.74 5.88 25.17
CA ILE A 85 2.50 5.39 24.56
C ILE A 85 2.06 6.36 23.45
N SER A 86 2.19 5.93 22.20
CA SER A 86 1.72 6.65 21.04
C SER A 86 1.29 5.64 20.00
N ASN A 87 0.04 5.74 19.57
CA ASN A 87 -0.50 4.87 18.54
C ASN A 87 0.30 5.08 17.24
N PRO A 88 0.74 4.00 16.58
CA PRO A 88 1.30 4.10 15.26
C PRO A 88 0.36 4.82 14.31
N ASN A 89 0.95 5.59 13.41
CA ASN A 89 0.19 6.36 12.46
C ASN A 89 0.91 6.53 11.14
N ILE A 90 0.11 6.83 10.12
CA ILE A 90 0.54 7.24 8.79
C ILE A 90 0.08 8.68 8.62
N THR A 91 1.03 9.57 8.36
CA THR A 91 0.79 10.99 8.07
C THR A 91 1.26 11.30 6.66
N PHE A 92 0.79 12.43 6.14
CA PHE A 92 1.04 12.85 4.77
C PHE A 92 1.73 14.22 4.77
N LYS A 93 2.65 14.43 3.84
CA LYS A 93 3.28 15.73 3.65
C LYS A 93 3.18 16.18 2.19
N GLY A 94 3.15 17.49 2.01
CA GLY A 94 3.27 18.17 0.73
C GLY A 94 4.28 19.30 0.86
N GLY A 95 5.35 19.29 0.06
CA GLY A 95 6.44 20.28 0.18
C GLY A 95 7.14 20.23 1.54
N GLY A 96 7.14 19.06 2.20
CA GLY A 96 7.74 18.86 3.52
C GLY A 96 6.87 19.28 4.72
N VAL A 97 5.67 19.83 4.49
CA VAL A 97 4.73 20.24 5.54
C VAL A 97 3.57 19.25 5.62
N ALA A 98 3.04 19.02 6.82
CA ALA A 98 1.87 18.16 7.01
C ALA A 98 0.70 18.59 6.12
N THR A 99 0.02 17.63 5.52
CA THR A 99 -1.12 17.86 4.64
C THR A 99 -2.12 16.71 4.76
N ASP A 100 -3.29 16.86 4.15
CA ASP A 100 -4.27 15.78 4.08
C ASP A 100 -4.02 14.90 2.85
N LEU A 101 -4.43 13.62 2.93
CA LEU A 101 -4.26 12.65 1.85
C LEU A 101 -4.86 13.12 0.51
N GLY A 102 -6.04 13.75 0.58
CA GLY A 102 -6.78 14.23 -0.58
C GLY A 102 -6.95 13.19 -1.69
N LEU A 103 -7.29 11.94 -1.35
CA LEU A 103 -7.53 10.88 -2.34
C LEU A 103 -8.75 11.26 -3.17
N LYS A 104 -8.62 11.22 -4.49
CA LYS A 104 -9.68 11.52 -5.45
C LYS A 104 -9.84 10.34 -6.40
N ALA A 105 -11.08 9.87 -6.53
CA ALA A 105 -11.50 8.93 -7.55
C ALA A 105 -12.41 9.63 -8.55
N VAL A 106 -12.04 9.60 -9.83
CA VAL A 106 -12.89 10.00 -10.95
C VAL A 106 -13.33 8.73 -11.65
N ILE A 107 -14.62 8.40 -11.53
CA ILE A 107 -15.20 7.18 -12.08
C ILE A 107 -16.00 7.54 -13.32
N ASP A 108 -15.70 6.90 -14.43
CA ASP A 108 -16.34 7.09 -15.71
C ASP A 108 -16.85 5.73 -16.18
N THR A 109 -18.16 5.62 -16.45
CA THR A 109 -18.84 4.35 -16.77
C THR A 109 -19.41 4.30 -18.19
N ASP A 110 -19.08 5.25 -19.06
CA ASP A 110 -19.65 5.32 -20.42
C ASP A 110 -18.64 5.73 -21.51
N LYS A 111 -17.39 6.08 -21.16
CA LYS A 111 -16.32 6.42 -22.12
C LYS A 111 -15.81 5.26 -22.99
N GLY A 112 -16.38 4.07 -22.83
CA GLY A 112 -16.06 2.87 -23.60
C GLY A 112 -16.76 2.74 -24.95
N SER A 113 -17.00 3.82 -25.71
CA SER A 113 -17.80 3.79 -26.96
C SER A 113 -17.19 3.01 -28.15
N GLY A 114 -16.02 2.39 -27.99
CA GLY A 114 -15.40 1.52 -28.98
C GLY A 114 -15.63 0.03 -28.68
N THR A 115 -15.48 -0.84 -29.69
CA THR A 115 -15.66 -2.31 -29.59
C THR A 115 -14.86 -2.99 -28.47
N ASN A 116 -13.82 -2.34 -27.93
CA ASN A 116 -12.95 -2.81 -26.84
C ASN A 116 -12.84 -1.81 -25.66
N GLY A 117 -13.77 -0.84 -25.56
CA GLY A 117 -13.76 0.17 -24.49
C GLY A 117 -13.98 -0.43 -23.11
N ALA A 118 -13.34 0.12 -22.08
CA ALA A 118 -13.63 -0.28 -20.71
C ALA A 118 -15.04 0.16 -20.33
N PHE A 119 -15.82 -0.73 -19.71
CA PHE A 119 -17.12 -0.42 -19.12
C PHE A 119 -16.99 0.61 -17.99
N ALA A 120 -15.95 0.50 -17.18
CA ALA A 120 -15.66 1.48 -16.14
C ALA A 120 -14.16 1.81 -16.12
N ASN A 121 -13.85 3.10 -16.02
CA ASN A 121 -12.52 3.62 -15.84
C ASN A 121 -12.47 4.49 -14.57
N ILE A 122 -11.68 4.07 -13.59
CA ILE A 122 -11.56 4.74 -12.29
C ILE A 122 -10.15 5.29 -12.17
N ALA A 123 -10.02 6.60 -12.29
CA ALA A 123 -8.75 7.30 -12.08
C ALA A 123 -8.63 7.72 -10.61
N LEU A 124 -7.63 7.16 -9.92
CA LEU A 124 -7.25 7.47 -8.56
C LEU A 124 -6.02 8.39 -8.56
N SER A 125 -6.09 9.46 -7.79
CA SER A 125 -4.96 10.37 -7.56
C SER A 125 -4.96 10.91 -6.14
N PHE A 126 -3.78 11.31 -5.65
CA PHE A 126 -3.66 11.98 -4.37
C PHE A 126 -3.69 13.50 -4.53
N GLY A 127 -3.93 14.20 -3.42
CA GLY A 127 -3.96 15.65 -3.37
C GLY A 127 -2.56 16.25 -3.43
N ASN A 128 -2.22 17.12 -2.47
CA ASN A 128 -0.89 17.72 -2.45
C ASN A 128 0.19 16.81 -1.83
N VAL A 129 0.01 15.50 -1.82
CA VAL A 129 0.94 14.59 -1.11
C VAL A 129 2.16 14.25 -1.95
N ASP A 130 3.34 14.48 -1.40
CA ASP A 130 4.63 14.04 -1.94
C ASP A 130 5.41 13.11 -0.98
N GLU A 131 4.92 12.89 0.24
CA GLU A 131 5.54 11.94 1.16
C GLU A 131 4.50 11.30 2.10
N PHE A 132 4.59 9.98 2.25
CA PHE A 132 3.94 9.23 3.32
C PHE A 132 4.95 8.99 4.44
N VAL A 133 4.56 9.29 5.68
CA VAL A 133 5.41 9.07 6.86
C VAL A 133 4.68 8.13 7.82
N ILE A 134 5.23 6.93 7.95
CA ILE A 134 4.84 5.92 8.93
C ILE A 134 5.66 6.19 10.19
N SER A 135 4.99 6.40 11.31
CA SER A 135 5.64 6.57 12.60
C SER A 135 6.42 5.32 13.02
N PRO A 136 7.30 5.41 14.02
CA PRO A 136 7.88 4.22 14.65
C PRO A 136 6.81 3.20 15.03
N LEU A 137 7.07 1.94 14.73
CA LEU A 137 6.21 0.80 15.04
C LEU A 137 7.03 -0.49 15.04
N SER A 138 6.39 -1.56 15.49
CA SER A 138 6.94 -2.91 15.47
C SER A 138 5.99 -3.90 14.82
N VAL A 139 6.59 -4.95 14.28
CA VAL A 139 5.90 -6.12 13.73
C VAL A 139 6.14 -7.31 14.66
N TYR A 140 5.06 -8.03 14.94
CA TYR A 140 5.02 -9.14 15.88
C TYR A 140 4.46 -10.38 15.21
N ALA A 141 5.02 -11.53 15.56
CA ALA A 141 4.38 -12.82 15.41
C ALA A 141 3.59 -13.13 16.69
N ALA A 142 2.32 -13.48 16.54
CA ALA A 142 1.41 -13.77 17.64
C ALA A 142 0.77 -15.15 17.45
N SER A 143 0.79 -15.94 18.52
CA SER A 143 0.13 -17.26 18.60
C SER A 143 -1.34 -17.15 19.02
N ASP A 144 -2.08 -18.25 18.90
CA ASP A 144 -3.47 -18.40 19.38
C ASP A 144 -3.60 -18.49 20.91
N SER A 145 -2.98 -17.55 21.61
CA SER A 145 -3.17 -17.39 23.06
C SER A 145 -4.46 -16.62 23.34
N THR A 146 -5.11 -16.95 24.46
CA THR A 146 -6.39 -16.35 24.87
C THR A 146 -6.32 -14.81 24.88
N GLY A 147 -7.20 -14.18 24.09
CA GLY A 147 -7.32 -12.73 24.02
C GLY A 147 -6.16 -11.99 23.33
N VAL A 148 -5.24 -12.69 22.67
CA VAL A 148 -4.17 -12.08 21.86
C VAL A 148 -4.69 -11.67 20.48
N LEU A 149 -5.25 -12.63 19.74
CA LEU A 149 -5.75 -12.42 18.38
C LEU A 149 -7.27 -12.23 18.39
N SER A 150 -7.80 -11.29 17.60
CA SER A 150 -9.25 -11.05 17.47
C SER A 150 -9.98 -12.18 16.73
N SER A 151 -11.06 -12.70 17.30
CA SER A 151 -11.83 -13.81 16.73
C SER A 151 -13.26 -13.41 16.38
N LEU A 152 -13.87 -14.18 15.48
CA LEU A 152 -15.28 -14.09 15.15
C LEU A 152 -15.95 -15.39 15.59
N VAL A 153 -16.86 -15.31 16.56
CA VAL A 153 -17.63 -16.47 17.03
C VAL A 153 -19.10 -16.24 16.64
N GLY A 154 -19.56 -16.94 15.60
CA GLY A 154 -20.82 -16.62 14.94
C GLY A 154 -20.77 -15.21 14.34
N SER A 155 -21.66 -14.31 14.78
CA SER A 155 -21.65 -12.90 14.38
C SER A 155 -20.96 -11.97 15.38
N ASN A 156 -20.44 -12.50 16.49
CA ASN A 156 -19.82 -11.70 17.55
C ASN A 156 -18.32 -11.56 17.31
N TYR A 157 -17.89 -10.33 17.05
CA TYR A 157 -16.47 -9.98 16.96
C TYR A 157 -15.89 -9.75 18.36
N ILE A 158 -14.91 -10.57 18.74
CA ILE A 158 -14.18 -10.44 20.00
C ILE A 158 -12.81 -9.84 19.68
N ARG A 159 -12.57 -8.63 20.21
CA ARG A 159 -11.30 -7.93 20.01
C ARG A 159 -10.19 -8.55 20.87
N GLY A 160 -9.10 -8.98 20.22
CA GLY A 160 -7.84 -9.35 20.87
C GLY A 160 -6.89 -8.15 20.98
N SER A 161 -5.90 -8.27 21.86
CA SER A 161 -4.78 -7.33 22.00
C SER A 161 -3.50 -8.09 22.29
N ILE A 162 -2.41 -7.76 21.58
CA ILE A 162 -1.09 -8.34 21.86
C ILE A 162 -0.45 -7.79 23.14
N PHE A 163 -0.97 -6.69 23.66
CA PHE A 163 -0.52 -6.09 24.91
C PHE A 163 -1.42 -6.48 26.07
N ASP A 164 -0.83 -6.55 27.27
CA ASP A 164 -1.54 -6.65 28.54
C ASP A 164 -2.24 -5.33 28.92
N THR A 165 -2.86 -5.28 30.10
CA THR A 165 -3.52 -4.07 30.63
C THR A 165 -2.57 -2.87 30.72
N ASN A 166 -1.26 -3.11 30.83
CA ASN A 166 -0.23 -2.12 30.60
C ASN A 166 0.21 -2.18 29.12
N PRO A 167 -0.07 -1.14 28.31
CA PRO A 167 0.09 -1.20 26.84
C PRO A 167 1.54 -1.34 26.36
N SER A 168 2.54 -1.34 27.26
CA SER A 168 3.96 -1.54 26.92
C SER A 168 4.45 -2.97 27.13
N THR A 169 3.65 -3.87 27.71
CA THR A 169 4.02 -5.27 27.97
C THR A 169 3.30 -6.21 27.02
N LEU A 170 4.08 -7.06 26.32
CA LEU A 170 3.54 -8.08 25.42
C LEU A 170 2.99 -9.27 26.21
N LYS A 171 1.85 -9.81 25.75
CA LYS A 171 1.30 -11.05 26.26
C LYS A 171 2.18 -12.25 25.92
N SER A 172 2.00 -13.33 26.69
CA SER A 172 2.61 -14.62 26.40
C SER A 172 2.24 -15.11 24.99
N GLY A 173 3.22 -15.67 24.28
CA GLY A 173 3.04 -16.16 22.92
C GLY A 173 3.08 -15.08 21.84
N VAL A 174 3.52 -13.86 22.17
CA VAL A 174 3.82 -12.78 21.21
C VAL A 174 5.33 -12.54 21.17
N LYS A 175 5.90 -12.43 19.96
CA LYS A 175 7.32 -12.12 19.75
C LYS A 175 7.45 -10.97 18.75
N GLU A 176 8.22 -9.96 19.12
CA GLU A 176 8.64 -8.93 18.17
C GLU A 176 9.65 -9.54 17.19
N ILE A 177 9.48 -9.26 15.90
CA ILE A 177 10.37 -9.76 14.84
C ILE A 177 11.08 -8.62 14.10
N LEU A 178 10.45 -7.45 14.03
CA LEU A 178 10.99 -6.28 13.35
C LEU A 178 10.57 -5.01 14.09
N ARG A 179 11.53 -4.12 14.32
CA ARG A 179 11.31 -2.78 14.87
C ARG A 179 11.69 -1.72 13.86
N LEU A 180 10.81 -0.75 13.63
CA LEU A 180 11.09 0.47 12.86
C LEU A 180 11.39 1.60 13.85
N GLN A 181 12.66 1.77 14.24
CA GLN A 181 13.02 2.70 15.33
C GLN A 181 12.74 4.17 14.97
N ASN A 182 12.95 4.55 13.70
CA ASN A 182 12.69 5.90 13.23
C ASN A 182 11.41 6.01 12.38
N GLY A 183 10.60 4.94 12.32
CA GLY A 183 9.52 4.83 11.36
C GLY A 183 10.04 4.59 9.94
N LEU A 184 9.19 4.84 8.95
CA LEU A 184 9.49 4.69 7.52
C LEU A 184 8.84 5.82 6.75
N ASN A 185 9.55 6.37 5.76
CA ASN A 185 8.97 7.35 4.84
C ASN A 185 9.09 6.89 3.39
N VAL A 186 8.04 7.13 2.61
CA VAL A 186 8.00 6.94 1.16
C VAL A 186 7.79 8.31 0.53
N LYS A 187 8.81 8.80 -0.16
CA LYS A 187 8.79 10.08 -0.85
C LYS A 187 8.55 9.85 -2.34
N PHE A 188 7.57 10.55 -2.87
CA PHE A 188 7.25 10.60 -4.28
C PHE A 188 7.90 11.81 -4.95
N LEU A 189 8.08 11.72 -6.26
CA LEU A 189 8.54 12.86 -7.04
C LEU A 189 7.43 13.91 -7.09
N SER A 190 7.70 15.12 -6.60
CA SER A 190 6.68 16.19 -6.47
C SER A 190 6.05 16.60 -7.81
N THR A 191 6.80 16.47 -8.91
CA THR A 191 6.35 16.75 -10.29
C THR A 191 5.63 15.57 -10.94
N ASN A 192 5.70 14.37 -10.38
CA ASN A 192 5.06 13.16 -10.91
C ASN A 192 4.50 12.31 -9.76
N LYS A 193 3.41 12.81 -9.16
CA LYS A 193 2.77 12.20 -7.99
C LYS A 193 2.13 10.84 -8.34
N PRO A 194 2.05 9.92 -7.36
CA PRO A 194 1.45 8.62 -7.56
C PRO A 194 0.00 8.74 -8.01
N LYS A 195 -0.36 7.92 -8.98
CA LYS A 195 -1.69 7.79 -9.54
C LYS A 195 -1.94 6.33 -9.90
N MET A 196 -3.20 5.95 -9.94
CA MET A 196 -3.61 4.61 -10.33
C MET A 196 -4.83 4.73 -11.24
N ASN A 197 -4.93 3.84 -12.21
CA ASN A 197 -6.11 3.73 -13.04
C ASN A 197 -6.61 2.30 -13.01
N ILE A 198 -7.90 2.11 -12.71
CA ILE A 198 -8.55 0.80 -12.69
C ILE A 198 -9.55 0.76 -13.86
N GLN A 199 -9.41 -0.24 -14.73
CA GLN A 199 -10.28 -0.49 -15.86
C GLN A 199 -10.99 -1.82 -15.70
N LEU A 200 -12.30 -1.78 -15.90
CA LEU A 200 -13.18 -2.95 -15.90
C LEU A 200 -13.87 -3.05 -17.26
N GLY A 201 -14.01 -4.26 -17.79
CA GLY A 201 -14.81 -4.51 -18.99
C GLY A 201 -14.11 -4.30 -20.34
N SER A 202 -12.83 -3.92 -20.40
CA SER A 202 -12.07 -3.88 -21.66
C SER A 202 -11.60 -5.28 -22.06
N ALA A 203 -11.90 -5.73 -23.28
CA ALA A 203 -11.41 -7.01 -23.79
C ALA A 203 -10.23 -6.80 -24.76
N PRO A 204 -9.08 -7.50 -24.60
CA PRO A 204 -8.73 -8.43 -23.53
C PRO A 204 -8.34 -7.75 -22.20
N GLN A 205 -8.77 -8.31 -21.06
CA GLN A 205 -8.64 -7.74 -19.69
C GLN A 205 -7.23 -7.85 -19.06
N GLY A 206 -6.15 -7.80 -19.85
CA GLY A 206 -4.81 -8.16 -19.36
C GLY A 206 -4.17 -7.20 -18.33
N LYS A 207 -4.69 -5.97 -18.19
CA LYS A 207 -4.15 -4.95 -17.28
C LYS A 207 -5.28 -4.11 -16.67
N MET A 208 -5.96 -4.68 -15.69
CA MET A 208 -7.04 -4.01 -14.97
C MET A 208 -6.55 -2.78 -14.21
N VAL A 209 -5.35 -2.85 -13.62
CA VAL A 209 -4.76 -1.75 -12.86
C VAL A 209 -3.49 -1.30 -13.55
N ARG A 210 -3.37 0.00 -13.81
CA ARG A 210 -2.12 0.63 -14.22
C ARG A 210 -1.70 1.63 -13.17
N PHE A 211 -0.45 1.54 -12.76
CA PHE A 211 0.13 2.50 -11.84
C PHE A 211 0.74 3.65 -12.64
N GLY A 212 0.96 4.78 -11.99
CA GLY A 212 1.71 5.88 -12.55
C GLY A 212 2.24 6.80 -11.46
N GLY A 213 3.04 7.77 -11.88
CA GLY A 213 3.82 8.58 -10.95
C GLY A 213 5.23 8.05 -10.79
N ALA A 214 5.99 8.66 -9.87
CA ALA A 214 7.35 8.23 -9.57
C ALA A 214 7.64 8.27 -8.07
N VAL A 215 8.39 7.28 -7.60
CA VAL A 215 8.97 7.25 -6.25
C VAL A 215 10.34 7.90 -6.31
N ASP A 216 10.60 8.90 -5.48
CA ASP A 216 11.93 9.46 -5.31
C ASP A 216 12.76 8.53 -4.41
N SER A 217 12.20 8.15 -3.26
CA SER A 217 12.89 7.31 -2.30
C SER A 217 11.98 6.65 -1.27
N ILE A 218 12.46 5.57 -0.66
CA ILE A 218 11.98 5.02 0.60
C ILE A 218 13.13 5.16 1.58
N CYS A 219 12.94 5.89 2.68
CA CYS A 219 14.02 6.17 3.62
C CYS A 219 15.24 6.87 2.98
N GLY A 220 14.98 7.80 2.05
CA GLY A 220 16.03 8.44 1.24
C GLY A 220 16.87 9.52 1.90
N THR A 221 16.50 9.96 3.12
CA THR A 221 17.18 11.04 3.85
C THR A 221 18.32 10.51 4.71
N GLY A 222 19.43 11.25 4.79
CA GLY A 222 20.59 10.87 5.62
C GLY A 222 21.09 9.46 5.31
N SER A 223 21.30 8.66 6.35
CA SER A 223 21.76 7.26 6.25
C SER A 223 20.65 6.23 6.07
N GLY A 224 19.38 6.62 5.98
CA GLY A 224 18.23 5.71 5.94
C GLY A 224 17.41 5.68 7.23
N CYS A 225 16.32 4.90 7.22
CA CYS A 225 15.51 4.66 8.42
C CYS A 225 16.11 3.50 9.19
N ASN A 226 16.33 3.68 10.49
CA ASN A 226 16.83 2.58 11.30
C ASN A 226 15.74 1.52 11.56
N MET A 227 16.12 0.27 11.30
CA MET A 227 15.33 -0.93 11.48
C MET A 227 16.14 -1.96 12.29
N MET A 228 15.47 -2.80 13.07
CA MET A 228 16.11 -3.91 13.77
C MET A 228 15.29 -5.19 13.62
N LEU A 229 15.92 -6.25 13.13
CA LEU A 229 15.40 -7.61 13.24
C LEU A 229 15.64 -8.08 14.67
N VAL A 230 14.57 -8.26 15.44
CA VAL A 230 14.66 -8.51 16.88
C VAL A 230 14.75 -10.01 17.14
N SER A 231 15.79 -10.43 17.84
CA SER A 231 15.97 -11.83 18.29
C SER A 231 15.60 -12.03 19.74
N GLY A 232 15.63 -10.97 20.54
CA GLY A 232 15.29 -11.03 21.95
C GLY A 232 15.45 -9.67 22.64
N TYR A 233 15.49 -9.72 23.96
CA TYR A 233 15.64 -8.55 24.80
C TYR A 233 16.71 -8.82 25.86
N ASP A 234 17.45 -7.79 26.25
CA ASP A 234 18.30 -7.86 27.44
C ASP A 234 17.47 -7.80 28.73
N GLY A 235 18.12 -7.95 29.88
CA GLY A 235 17.47 -7.88 31.20
C GLY A 235 16.86 -6.52 31.54
N SER A 236 17.04 -5.50 30.69
CA SER A 236 16.54 -4.13 30.84
C SER A 236 15.50 -3.77 29.76
N ASN A 237 14.96 -4.76 29.04
CA ASN A 237 13.99 -4.60 27.95
C ASN A 237 14.50 -3.79 26.75
N ASN A 238 15.80 -3.75 26.50
CA ASN A 238 16.32 -3.26 25.22
C ASN A 238 16.33 -4.40 24.19
N PRO A 239 15.91 -4.14 22.94
CA PRO A 239 15.93 -5.17 21.92
C PRO A 239 17.37 -5.54 21.55
N ILE A 240 17.61 -6.84 21.37
CA ILE A 240 18.84 -7.41 20.83
C ILE A 240 18.50 -7.95 19.44
N GLY A 241 19.35 -7.69 18.46
CA GLY A 241 19.05 -8.10 17.10
C GLY A 241 20.08 -7.73 16.06
N ALA A 242 19.66 -7.72 14.80
CA ALA A 242 20.42 -7.15 13.69
C ALA A 242 19.80 -5.80 13.31
N SER A 243 20.52 -4.72 13.62
CA SER A 243 20.13 -3.34 13.29
C SER A 243 20.79 -2.88 12.00
N PHE A 244 20.08 -2.10 11.19
CA PHE A 244 20.60 -1.49 9.98
C PHE A 244 19.74 -0.29 9.60
N ASN A 245 20.29 0.62 8.80
CA ASN A 245 19.55 1.71 8.21
C ASN A 245 19.18 1.35 6.77
N PHE A 246 17.89 1.13 6.53
CA PHE A 246 17.38 0.83 5.20
C PHE A 246 17.24 2.12 4.38
N GLN A 247 17.68 2.07 3.13
CA GLN A 247 17.52 3.17 2.18
C GLN A 247 17.32 2.60 0.77
N LEU A 248 16.25 3.06 0.10
CA LEU A 248 16.02 2.85 -1.32
C LEU A 248 15.85 4.22 -1.98
N LYS A 249 16.57 4.48 -3.07
CA LYS A 249 16.46 5.74 -3.81
C LYS A 249 16.36 5.45 -5.30
N ALA A 250 15.61 6.26 -6.04
CA ALA A 250 15.79 6.31 -7.48
C ALA A 250 17.23 6.72 -7.79
N SER A 251 17.89 6.02 -8.72
CA SER A 251 19.25 6.39 -9.12
C SER A 251 19.28 7.74 -9.86
N ASN A 252 18.14 8.17 -10.42
CA ASN A 252 17.94 9.51 -10.98
C ASN A 252 16.85 10.26 -10.18
N SER A 253 17.24 11.23 -9.36
CA SER A 253 16.31 12.02 -8.54
C SER A 253 15.46 13.01 -9.34
N THR A 254 15.78 13.27 -10.61
CA THR A 254 15.01 14.19 -11.47
C THR A 254 13.76 13.51 -12.03
N THR A 255 13.89 12.24 -12.42
CA THR A 255 12.79 11.45 -12.99
C THR A 255 12.14 10.53 -11.96
N GLY A 256 12.84 10.24 -10.86
CA GLY A 256 12.44 9.23 -9.90
C GLY A 256 12.44 7.82 -10.49
N PHE A 257 11.88 6.88 -9.74
CA PHE A 257 11.56 5.53 -10.18
C PHE A 257 10.11 5.52 -10.67
N SER A 258 9.91 5.47 -11.99
CA SER A 258 8.59 5.50 -12.61
C SER A 258 7.77 4.25 -12.31
N LEU A 259 6.51 4.47 -11.95
CA LEU A 259 5.50 3.44 -11.76
C LEU A 259 4.69 3.18 -13.04
N ASP A 260 4.90 3.96 -14.12
CA ASP A 260 4.03 3.96 -15.31
C ASP A 260 4.07 2.63 -16.09
N LYS A 261 5.14 1.84 -15.91
CA LYS A 261 5.29 0.51 -16.53
C LYS A 261 4.76 -0.62 -15.66
N PHE A 262 4.36 -0.34 -14.42
CA PHE A 262 3.80 -1.36 -13.53
C PHE A 262 2.30 -1.53 -13.78
N TYR A 263 1.83 -2.77 -13.67
CA TYR A 263 0.44 -3.12 -13.82
C TYR A 263 0.03 -4.28 -12.91
N ALA A 264 -1.28 -4.38 -12.67
CA ALA A 264 -1.91 -5.58 -12.16
C ALA A 264 -3.12 -5.95 -13.02
N GLY A 265 -3.50 -7.22 -13.03
CA GLY A 265 -4.65 -7.67 -13.81
C GLY A 265 -4.90 -9.16 -13.65
N VAL A 266 -5.91 -9.67 -14.32
CA VAL A 266 -6.22 -11.10 -14.34
C VAL A 266 -5.82 -11.69 -15.69
N ILE A 267 -5.24 -12.89 -15.68
CA ILE A 267 -5.10 -13.68 -16.90
C ILE A 267 -6.43 -14.35 -17.17
N GLY A 268 -7.09 -13.96 -18.26
CA GLY A 268 -8.30 -14.61 -18.74
C GLY A 268 -8.03 -16.05 -19.20
N GLU A 269 -9.10 -16.84 -19.32
CA GLU A 269 -9.03 -18.22 -19.80
C GLU A 269 -8.35 -18.30 -21.17
N SER A 270 -7.34 -19.16 -21.28
CA SER A 270 -6.67 -19.48 -22.52
C SER A 270 -7.14 -20.84 -23.03
N ALA A 271 -7.28 -21.00 -24.35
CA ALA A 271 -7.65 -22.29 -24.96
C ALA A 271 -6.63 -23.43 -24.66
N ALA A 272 -5.47 -23.10 -24.08
CA ALA A 272 -4.41 -24.03 -23.71
C ALA A 272 -4.40 -24.39 -22.19
N GLY A 273 -5.32 -23.85 -21.38
CA GLY A 273 -5.53 -24.22 -19.97
C GLY A 273 -4.39 -23.90 -18.98
N GLN A 274 -3.31 -23.24 -19.41
CA GLN A 274 -2.15 -22.94 -18.56
C GLN A 274 -2.09 -21.46 -18.21
N GLY A 275 -2.90 -20.98 -17.27
CA GLY A 275 -3.03 -19.52 -17.16
C GLY A 275 -4.12 -19.01 -16.27
N ASP A 276 -5.19 -19.79 -16.24
CA ASP A 276 -6.51 -19.21 -16.18
C ASP A 276 -6.85 -18.78 -14.76
N GLY A 277 -7.45 -17.59 -14.63
CA GLY A 277 -7.90 -17.02 -13.35
C GLY A 277 -6.79 -16.50 -12.44
N ALA A 278 -5.54 -16.40 -12.93
CA ALA A 278 -4.45 -15.93 -12.09
C ALA A 278 -4.41 -14.39 -12.00
N LEU A 279 -4.20 -13.88 -10.78
CA LEU A 279 -3.84 -12.49 -10.56
C LEU A 279 -2.37 -12.29 -10.93
N VAL A 280 -2.09 -11.26 -11.71
CA VAL A 280 -0.76 -10.90 -12.17
C VAL A 280 -0.40 -9.51 -11.68
N PHE A 281 0.84 -9.37 -11.23
CA PHE A 281 1.52 -8.11 -11.04
C PHE A 281 2.76 -8.11 -11.91
N GLY A 282 3.04 -7.03 -12.63
CA GLY A 282 4.20 -6.99 -13.50
C GLY A 282 4.72 -5.61 -13.83
N ASN A 283 5.88 -5.59 -14.47
CA ASN A 283 6.50 -4.43 -15.06
C ASN A 283 6.77 -4.71 -16.55
N GLU A 284 6.42 -3.77 -17.42
CA GLU A 284 6.73 -3.89 -18.85
C GLU A 284 8.16 -3.44 -19.15
N GLY A 285 8.96 -4.33 -19.73
CA GLY A 285 10.34 -4.04 -20.11
C GLY A 285 11.23 -3.83 -18.89
N LYS A 286 12.13 -2.85 -18.99
CA LYS A 286 13.10 -2.53 -17.94
C LYS A 286 12.56 -1.48 -16.99
N SER A 287 12.58 -1.76 -15.69
CA SER A 287 12.31 -0.79 -14.63
C SER A 287 13.36 0.32 -14.63
N ASP A 288 13.01 1.47 -14.06
CA ASP A 288 14.02 2.48 -13.78
C ASP A 288 15.03 1.95 -12.75
N ASN A 289 16.20 2.58 -12.72
CA ASN A 289 17.28 2.17 -11.85
C ASN A 289 17.06 2.68 -10.42
N VAL A 290 17.41 1.85 -9.44
CA VAL A 290 17.36 2.14 -8.01
C VAL A 290 18.70 1.84 -7.34
N ASP A 291 18.97 2.61 -6.29
CA ASP A 291 20.03 2.35 -5.32
C ASP A 291 19.39 1.78 -4.05
N LEU A 292 19.75 0.55 -3.69
CA LEU A 292 19.31 -0.11 -2.45
C LEU A 292 20.51 -0.26 -1.52
N LYS A 293 20.41 0.26 -0.29
CA LYS A 293 21.47 0.23 0.70
C LYS A 293 20.94 -0.17 2.07
N LEU A 294 21.70 -1.03 2.74
CA LEU A 294 21.65 -1.26 4.17
C LEU A 294 22.91 -0.62 4.76
N ASN A 295 22.76 0.50 5.44
CA ASN A 295 23.87 1.22 6.04
C ASN A 295 23.99 0.89 7.53
N ASN A 296 25.18 1.03 8.10
CA ASN A 296 25.44 0.89 9.54
C ASN A 296 24.91 -0.43 10.12
N ILE A 297 25.14 -1.55 9.42
CA ILE A 297 24.67 -2.85 9.87
C ILE A 297 25.41 -3.23 11.16
N GLN A 298 24.68 -3.53 12.22
CA GLN A 298 25.20 -3.86 13.55
C GLN A 298 24.42 -5.04 14.12
N PHE A 299 25.08 -5.89 14.89
CA PHE A 299 24.43 -6.94 15.66
C PHE A 299 24.51 -6.62 17.15
N GLY A 300 23.56 -7.12 17.95
CA GLY A 300 23.47 -6.88 19.39
C GLY A 300 22.43 -5.84 19.78
N ASN A 301 22.59 -5.26 20.98
CA ASN A 301 21.81 -4.11 21.42
C ASN A 301 22.53 -2.81 21.01
N THR A 302 21.76 -1.72 20.89
CA THR A 302 22.28 -0.37 20.57
C THR A 302 22.76 0.40 21.81
N ALA A 303 22.59 -0.17 23.01
CA ALA A 303 23.15 0.39 24.23
C ALA A 303 24.69 0.37 24.15
N THR A 304 25.34 1.36 24.78
CA THR A 304 26.80 1.39 24.93
C THR A 304 27.26 0.04 25.47
N ILE A 305 27.87 -0.79 24.60
CA ILE A 305 28.39 -2.09 24.99
C ILE A 305 29.36 -1.84 26.14
N PRO A 306 29.12 -2.38 27.35
CA PRO A 306 30.02 -2.18 28.47
C PRO A 306 31.44 -2.56 28.02
N ALA A 307 32.41 -1.68 28.28
CA ALA A 307 33.81 -1.92 27.96
C ALA A 307 34.41 -2.96 28.92
N THR A 308 33.83 -4.16 29.02
CA THR A 308 34.31 -5.23 29.89
C THR A 308 34.07 -6.61 29.26
N SER A 309 34.81 -7.57 29.78
CA SER A 309 35.03 -8.97 29.40
C SER A 309 33.80 -9.89 29.25
N ASP A 310 32.60 -9.35 29.05
CA ASP A 310 31.38 -10.16 28.97
C ASP A 310 31.26 -10.84 27.59
N ALA A 311 31.35 -12.17 27.60
CA ALA A 311 31.25 -13.02 26.42
C ALA A 311 29.87 -12.93 25.75
N ALA A 312 28.83 -12.45 26.45
CA ALA A 312 27.50 -12.27 25.90
C ALA A 312 27.41 -11.19 24.79
N TYR A 313 28.43 -10.33 24.67
CA TYR A 313 28.47 -9.23 23.69
C TYR A 313 29.59 -9.37 22.64
N ARG A 314 30.16 -10.58 22.50
CA ARG A 314 31.24 -10.89 21.54
C ARG A 314 30.88 -12.07 20.66
N PHE A 315 31.15 -11.97 19.37
CA PHE A 315 31.16 -13.10 18.45
C PHE A 315 32.62 -13.51 18.20
N ASN A 316 33.03 -14.68 18.71
CA ASN A 316 34.40 -15.19 18.57
C ASN A 316 35.48 -14.18 19.01
N GLY A 317 35.30 -13.55 20.17
CA GLY A 317 36.23 -12.57 20.72
C GLY A 317 36.17 -11.17 20.08
N LEU A 318 35.49 -11.01 18.93
CA LEU A 318 35.22 -9.72 18.32
C LEU A 318 34.02 -9.06 19.00
N GLN A 319 34.20 -7.82 19.44
CA GLN A 319 33.10 -7.01 19.97
C GLN A 319 32.04 -6.81 18.90
N ASN A 320 30.76 -6.92 19.27
CA ASN A 320 29.67 -6.58 18.36
C ASN A 320 29.88 -5.14 17.85
N SER A 321 30.19 -5.00 16.57
CA SER A 321 30.56 -3.74 15.94
C SER A 321 29.91 -3.67 14.56
N SER A 322 29.84 -2.47 13.99
CA SER A 322 29.31 -2.28 12.65
C SER A 322 30.07 -3.15 11.65
N ILE A 323 29.36 -3.95 10.86
CA ILE A 323 29.93 -4.68 9.72
C ILE A 323 29.96 -3.82 8.44
N GLY A 324 29.56 -2.55 8.55
CA GLY A 324 29.60 -1.57 7.47
C GLY A 324 28.28 -1.45 6.70
N ASN A 325 28.40 -1.19 5.40
CA ASN A 325 27.29 -0.93 4.49
C ASN A 325 27.28 -1.98 3.37
N ILE A 326 26.10 -2.50 3.04
CA ILE A 326 25.92 -3.45 1.94
C ILE A 326 24.79 -2.92 1.06
N GLY A 327 24.94 -3.03 -0.26
CA GLY A 327 23.91 -2.59 -1.18
C GLY A 327 24.29 -2.72 -2.64
N PHE A 328 23.35 -2.38 -3.49
CA PHE A 328 23.53 -2.28 -4.93
C PHE A 328 23.22 -0.86 -5.37
N THR A 329 23.99 -0.34 -6.32
CA THR A 329 23.74 0.93 -6.97
C THR A 329 23.35 0.69 -8.40
N ASN A 330 22.44 1.52 -8.91
CA ASN A 330 21.99 1.49 -10.29
C ASN A 330 21.42 0.12 -10.71
N ALA A 331 20.71 -0.56 -9.80
CA ALA A 331 20.07 -1.85 -10.06
C ALA A 331 18.72 -1.64 -10.76
N SER A 332 18.31 -2.58 -11.61
CA SER A 332 17.03 -2.54 -12.32
C SER A 332 16.56 -3.97 -12.59
N VAL A 333 15.25 -4.15 -12.75
CA VAL A 333 14.65 -5.44 -13.10
C VAL A 333 14.06 -5.34 -14.49
N THR A 334 14.28 -6.36 -15.31
CA THR A 334 13.64 -6.50 -16.62
C THR A 334 12.62 -7.64 -16.54
N ASP A 335 11.43 -7.42 -17.12
CA ASP A 335 10.38 -8.43 -17.26
C ASP A 335 9.91 -9.03 -15.91
N LEU A 336 9.78 -8.18 -14.88
CA LEU A 336 9.18 -8.60 -13.61
C LEU A 336 7.74 -9.05 -13.87
N LYS A 337 7.44 -10.31 -13.55
CA LYS A 337 6.07 -10.84 -13.57
C LYS A 337 5.87 -11.80 -12.40
N ILE A 338 4.95 -11.45 -11.52
CA ILE A 338 4.49 -12.29 -10.42
C ILE A 338 3.10 -12.79 -10.78
N ARG A 339 2.89 -14.10 -10.64
CA ARG A 339 1.62 -14.76 -10.87
C ARG A 339 1.16 -15.44 -9.59
N VAL A 340 -0.06 -15.12 -9.16
CA VAL A 340 -0.71 -15.72 -8.00
C VAL A 340 -1.85 -16.59 -8.51
N ASN A 341 -1.81 -17.87 -8.17
CA ASN A 341 -2.83 -18.87 -8.54
C ASN A 341 -3.59 -19.31 -7.28
N GLY A 342 -4.79 -19.87 -7.46
CA GLY A 342 -5.58 -20.44 -6.36
C GLY A 342 -6.45 -19.42 -5.61
N MET A 343 -6.79 -18.31 -6.26
CA MET A 343 -7.84 -17.38 -5.80
C MET A 343 -9.23 -17.90 -6.15
#